data_AF-A0A920TLQ7-F1
#
_entry.id   AF-A0A920TLQ7-F1
#
_cell.length_a   1.000
_cell.length_b   1.000
_cell.length_c   1.000
_cell.angle_alpha   90.00
_cell.angle_beta   90.00
_cell.angle_gamma   90.00
#
_symmetry.space_group_name_H-M   'P 1'
#
loop_
_entity.id
_entity.type
_entity.pdbx_description
1 polymer ?
#
loop_
_entity_poly.entity_id
_entity_poly.type
_entity_poly.pdbx_seq_one_letter_code
_entity_poly.pdbx_strand_id
1 'polypeptide(L)'
;MIETNDEMEEADAVVNALEKEIKLQKRNFSDFVILYRTNSQSRSLEDAFRRSGVPYNIVGGLRFYERKEIKDLIGYLCLIVNPKDTISYVE
;
A
#
# COMPACT_ATOMS: atom_id res chain seq x y z
N MET A 1 -5.00 -4.32 22.41
CA MET A 1 -5.32 -3.19 21.52
C MET A 1 -4.06 -2.36 21.41
N ILE A 2 -3.61 -2.08 20.19
CA ILE A 2 -2.54 -1.12 19.94
C ILE A 2 -3.29 0.20 19.69
N GLU A 3 -3.19 1.15 20.61
CA GLU A 3 -3.70 2.51 20.39
C GLU A 3 -2.57 3.31 19.74
N THR A 4 -2.76 3.74 18.50
CA THR A 4 -1.83 4.58 17.75
C THR A 4 -2.46 5.95 17.49
N ASN A 5 -1.62 6.98 17.44
CA ASN A 5 -2.09 8.36 17.26
C ASN A 5 -2.30 8.73 15.78
N ASP A 6 -1.75 7.93 14.86
CA ASP A 6 -1.77 8.16 13.41
C ASP A 6 -2.02 6.83 12.66
N GLU A 7 -2.71 6.90 11.52
CA GLU A 7 -2.96 5.77 10.61
C GLU A 7 -1.65 5.22 10.02
N MET A 8 -0.63 6.07 9.82
CA MET A 8 0.70 5.61 9.39
C MET A 8 1.40 4.80 10.49
N GLU A 9 1.33 5.27 11.73
CA GLU A 9 1.93 4.58 12.87
C GLU A 9 1.22 3.25 13.15
N GLU A 10 -0.11 3.20 12.98
CA GLU A 10 -0.89 1.96 13.02
C GLU A 10 -0.41 0.96 11.98
N ALA A 11 -0.26 1.41 10.73
CA ALA A 11 0.18 0.57 9.63
C ALA A 11 1.59 0.01 9.87
N ASP A 12 2.53 0.84 10.32
CA ASP A 12 3.88 0.39 10.66
C ASP A 12 3.89 -0.58 11.86
N ALA A 13 3.04 -0.36 12.86
CA ALA A 13 2.88 -1.28 14.00
C ALA A 13 2.35 -2.64 13.55
N VAL A 14 1.38 -2.68 12.62
CA VAL A 14 0.85 -3.92 12.02
C VAL A 14 1.94 -4.68 11.27
N VAL A 15 2.75 -3.99 10.46
CA VAL A 15 3.88 -4.60 9.74
C VAL A 15 4.89 -5.21 10.73
N ASN A 16 5.26 -4.46 11.76
CA ASN A 16 6.20 -4.94 12.78
C ASN A 16 5.66 -6.16 13.54
N ALA A 17 4.36 -6.18 13.85
CA ALA A 17 3.71 -7.33 14.48
C ALA A 17 3.74 -8.57 13.55
N LEU A 18 3.43 -8.39 12.26
CA LEU A 18 3.48 -9.46 11.27
C LEU A 18 4.88 -10.06 11.14
N GLU A 19 5.91 -9.21 10.97
CA GLU A 19 7.29 -9.68 10.87
C GLU A 19 7.73 -10.45 12.12
N LYS A 20 7.34 -9.96 13.29
CA LYS A 20 7.66 -10.60 14.57
C LYS A 20 7.03 -11.99 14.63
N GLU A 21 5.76 -12.14 14.30
CA GLU A 21 5.07 -13.44 14.30
C GLU A 21 5.64 -14.41 13.27
N ILE A 22 6.01 -13.93 12.08
CA ILE A 22 6.65 -14.74 11.03
C ILE A 22 8.00 -15.26 11.51
N LYS A 23 8.82 -14.40 12.12
CA LYS A 23 10.14 -14.75 12.67
C LYS A 23 10.03 -15.74 13.84
N LEU A 24 9.05 -15.58 14.73
CA LEU A 24 8.88 -16.41 15.93
C LEU A 24 8.18 -17.74 15.67
N GLN A 25 7.13 -17.76 14.84
CA GLN A 25 6.26 -18.94 14.67
C GLN A 25 6.42 -19.66 13.32
N LYS A 26 7.39 -19.27 12.47
CA LYS A 26 7.56 -19.81 11.11
C LYS A 26 6.28 -19.80 10.27
N ARG A 27 5.43 -18.78 10.46
CA ARG A 27 4.22 -18.57 9.64
C ARG A 27 4.58 -17.86 8.36
N ASN A 28 3.73 -17.98 7.34
CA ASN A 28 3.92 -17.27 6.07
C ASN A 28 3.08 -16.00 6.03
N PHE A 29 3.46 -15.03 5.18
CA PHE A 29 2.65 -13.83 4.94
C PHE A 29 1.23 -14.17 4.45
N SER A 30 1.06 -15.30 3.77
CA SER A 30 -0.22 -15.79 3.27
C SER A 30 -1.21 -16.23 4.36
N ASP A 31 -0.75 -16.45 5.59
CA ASP A 31 -1.60 -16.88 6.71
C ASP A 31 -2.30 -15.71 7.41
N PHE A 32 -2.02 -14.48 6.98
CA PHE A 32 -2.53 -13.27 7.60
C PHE A 32 -3.48 -12.52 6.66
N VAL A 33 -4.55 -11.99 7.23
CA VAL A 33 -5.51 -11.12 6.55
C VAL A 33 -5.74 -9.87 7.38
N ILE A 34 -5.80 -8.72 6.70
CA ILE A 34 -6.09 -7.43 7.31
C ILE A 34 -7.42 -6.95 6.75
N LEU A 35 -8.38 -6.71 7.64
CA LEU A 35 -9.69 -6.21 7.30
C LEU A 35 -9.80 -4.77 7.77
N TYR A 36 -10.17 -3.87 6.85
CA TYR A 36 -10.41 -2.46 7.12
C TYR A 36 -11.82 -2.08 6.67
N ARG A 37 -12.34 -0.96 7.18
CA ARG A 37 -13.75 -0.58 6.99
C ARG A 37 -13.97 0.21 5.71
N THR A 38 -13.01 1.02 5.29
CA THR A 38 -13.13 1.90 4.12
C THR A 38 -11.89 1.79 3.23
N ASN A 39 -12.08 1.82 1.91
CA ASN A 39 -11.00 1.74 0.90
C ASN A 39 -9.96 2.88 0.97
N SER A 40 -10.22 3.96 1.72
CA SER A 40 -9.23 5.01 1.97
C SER A 40 -8.15 4.57 2.96
N GLN A 41 -8.49 3.67 3.89
CA GLN A 41 -7.58 3.14 4.90
C GLN A 41 -6.55 2.17 4.32
N SER A 42 -6.77 1.66 3.09
CA SER A 42 -5.78 0.81 2.43
C SER A 42 -4.49 1.56 2.13
N ARG A 43 -4.53 2.89 1.96
CA ARG A 43 -3.39 3.69 1.52
C ARG A 43 -2.22 3.67 2.51
N SER A 44 -2.48 3.88 3.80
CA SER A 44 -1.43 3.87 4.84
C SER A 44 -0.80 2.49 4.97
N LEU A 45 -1.62 1.44 4.92
CA LEU A 45 -1.19 0.05 4.92
C LEU A 45 -0.35 -0.31 3.68
N GLU A 46 -0.81 0.05 2.47
CA GLU A 46 -0.09 -0.18 1.22
C GLU A 46 1.28 0.50 1.21
N ASP A 47 1.38 1.71 1.74
CA ASP A 47 2.64 2.44 1.84
C ASP A 47 3.58 1.78 2.85
N ALA A 48 3.09 1.42 4.03
CA ALA A 48 3.86 0.69 5.04
C ALA A 48 4.39 -0.65 4.50
N PHE A 49 3.53 -1.45 3.86
CA PHE A 49 3.96 -2.72 3.25
C PHE A 49 4.98 -2.52 2.14
N ARG A 50 4.81 -1.50 1.29
CA ARG A 50 5.77 -1.17 0.24
C ARG A 50 7.12 -0.76 0.82
N ARG A 51 7.14 0.11 1.83
CA ARG A 51 8.38 0.58 2.49
C ARG A 51 9.13 -0.57 3.17
N SER A 52 8.42 -1.48 3.81
CA SER A 52 9.01 -2.64 4.50
C SER A 52 9.27 -3.84 3.58
N GLY A 53 8.95 -3.74 2.29
CA GLY A 53 9.18 -4.83 1.33
C GLY A 53 8.31 -6.08 1.56
N VAL A 54 7.19 -5.93 2.28
CA VAL A 54 6.28 -7.03 2.60
C VAL A 54 5.37 -7.30 1.40
N PRO A 55 5.31 -8.54 0.89
CA PRO A 55 4.40 -8.88 -0.19
C PRO A 55 2.96 -8.85 0.31
N TYR A 56 2.08 -8.13 -0.39
CA TYR A 56 0.66 -8.03 -0.06
C TYR A 56 -0.20 -8.19 -1.31
N ASN A 57 -1.45 -8.62 -1.09
CA ASN A 57 -2.47 -8.64 -2.13
C ASN A 57 -3.76 -8.00 -1.60
N ILE A 58 -4.44 -7.24 -2.45
CA ILE A 58 -5.70 -6.58 -2.09
C ILE A 58 -6.83 -7.40 -2.69
N VAL A 59 -7.82 -7.75 -1.86
CA VAL A 59 -8.98 -8.54 -2.25
C VAL A 59 -10.21 -7.63 -2.24
N GLY A 60 -10.98 -7.62 -3.34
CA GLY A 60 -12.23 -6.86 -3.42
C GLY A 60 -12.11 -5.39 -3.85
N GLY A 61 -10.94 -4.93 -4.30
CA GLY A 61 -10.72 -3.59 -4.83
C GLY A 61 -9.48 -3.50 -5.72
N LEU A 62 -9.39 -2.42 -6.52
CA LEU A 62 -8.17 -2.06 -7.25
C LEU A 62 -7.13 -1.51 -6.27
N ARG A 63 -5.84 -1.83 -6.48
CA ARG A 63 -4.75 -1.21 -5.71
C ARG A 63 -4.84 0.30 -5.82
N PHE A 64 -4.45 1.02 -4.77
CA PHE A 64 -4.63 2.47 -4.73
C PHE A 64 -4.03 3.16 -5.97
N TYR A 65 -2.85 2.70 -6.40
CA TYR A 65 -2.13 3.22 -7.58
C TYR A 65 -2.61 2.69 -8.93
N GLU A 66 -3.45 1.66 -8.94
CA GLU A 66 -4.05 1.10 -10.17
C GLU A 66 -5.38 1.77 -10.53
N ARG A 67 -5.91 2.61 -9.63
CA ARG A 67 -7.14 3.35 -9.91
C ARG A 67 -6.89 4.39 -11.00
N LYS A 68 -7.81 4.46 -11.96
CA LYS A 68 -7.68 5.30 -13.16
C LYS A 68 -7.47 6.76 -12.81
N GLU A 69 -8.21 7.28 -11.83
CA GLU A 69 -8.08 8.67 -11.38
C GLU A 69 -6.71 9.00 -10.78
N ILE A 70 -6.11 8.05 -10.06
CA ILE A 70 -4.77 8.21 -9.46
C ILE A 70 -3.70 8.14 -10.56
N LYS A 71 -3.83 7.18 -11.49
CA LYS A 71 -2.92 7.03 -12.63
C LYS A 71 -2.95 8.26 -13.55
N ASP A 72 -4.15 8.75 -13.87
CA ASP A 72 -4.33 9.93 -14.72
C ASP A 72 -3.71 11.18 -14.07
N LEU A 73 -3.95 11.40 -12.76
CA LEU A 73 -3.39 12.54 -12.04
C LEU A 73 -1.85 12.50 -11.96
N ILE A 74 -1.28 11.33 -11.65
CA ILE A 74 0.18 11.14 -11.67
C ILE A 74 0.74 11.40 -13.07
N GLY A 75 0.06 10.91 -14.11
CA GLY A 75 0.44 11.15 -15.51
C GLY A 75 0.47 12.64 -15.87
N TYR A 76 -0.55 13.40 -15.48
CA TYR A 76 -0.57 14.86 -15.67
C TYR A 76 0.57 15.57 -14.93
N LEU A 77 0.86 15.18 -13.68
CA LEU A 77 1.97 15.74 -12.90
C LEU A 77 3.33 15.42 -13.55
N CYS A 78 3.51 14.19 -14.03
CA CYS A 78 4.70 13.79 -14.77
C CYS A 78 4.87 14.60 -16.06
N LEU A 79 3.79 14.89 -16.79
CA LEU A 79 3.82 15.71 -18.00
C LEU A 79 4.25 17.17 -17.70
N ILE A 80 3.79 17.74 -16.58
CA ILE A 80 4.18 19.09 -16.15
C ILE A 80 5.68 19.13 -15.76
N VAL A 81 6.15 18.11 -15.04
CA VAL A 81 7.55 18.05 -14.56
C VAL A 81 8.53 17.72 -15.69
N ASN A 82 8.14 16.88 -16.65
CA ASN A 82 8.98 16.53 -17.80
C ASN A 82 8.15 16.41 -19.11
N PRO A 83 7.96 17.50 -19.86
CA PRO A 83 7.18 17.48 -21.10
C PRO A 83 7.82 16.69 -22.25
N LYS A 84 9.07 16.24 -22.10
CA LYS A 84 9.75 15.36 -23.08
C LYS A 84 9.46 13.87 -22.87
N ASP A 85 8.79 13.49 -21.78
CA ASP A 85 8.42 12.10 -21.50
C ASP A 85 7.08 11.75 -22.15
N THR A 86 6.99 11.97 -23.47
CA THR A 86 5.79 11.70 -24.28
C THR A 86 5.53 10.19 -24.46
N ILE A 87 6.35 9.32 -23.85
CA ILE A 87 6.30 7.86 -24.03
C ILE A 87 5.45 7.18 -22.95
N SER A 88 5.12 7.85 -21.83
CA SER A 88 4.23 7.26 -20.80
C SER A 88 2.74 7.33 -21.13
N TYR A 89 2.35 7.75 -22.34
CA TYR A 89 0.94 7.90 -22.76
C TYR A 89 0.50 6.96 -23.89
N VAL A 90 1.24 5.89 -24.19
CA VAL A 90 0.78 4.91 -25.19
C VAL A 90 0.77 3.50 -24.60
N GLU A 91 -0.46 3.00 -24.45
CA GLU A 91 -0.95 1.67 -23.98
C GLU A 91 -0.95 1.37 -22.46
#